data_AF-A0A838P617-F1
#
_entry.id   AF-A0A838P617-F1
#
_cell.length_a   1.000
_cell.length_b   1.000
_cell.length_c   1.000
_cell.angle_alpha   90.00
_cell.angle_beta   90.00
_cell.angle_gamma   90.00
#
_symmetry.space_group_name_H-M   'P 1'
#
loop_
_entity.id
_entity.type
_entity.pdbx_description
1 polymer ?
#
loop_
_entity_poly.entity_id
_entity_poly.type
_entity_poly.pdbx_seq_one_letter_code
_entity_poly.pdbx_strand_id
1 'polypeptide(L)'
;MTSPQTLVVRTFTDRAEGLSHFVLRAGEAPRLLAFDDALGCPVETALAALEWSGAVGILLDDDLLHAARLTSETAAAVIERKSPDGRRFVYLGPRLDAPPMDVFEGAILFDEPGVKAVEFSQRAHALAHFLRATAGAGALLALLGRRAPELRHLRRWLGSIIQELDLSRPLVAGWFAASSAGCLFSSSDKEQTYRYIEVGLES
;
A
#
# COMPACT_ATOMS: atom_id res chain seq x y z
N MET A 1 11.31 10.73 -14.31
CA MET A 1 11.29 10.48 -12.85
C MET A 1 12.56 11.06 -12.25
N THR A 2 12.49 11.74 -11.10
CA THR A 2 13.71 12.17 -10.38
C THR A 2 14.39 10.94 -9.78
N SER A 3 15.65 10.68 -10.12
CA SER A 3 16.43 9.62 -9.51
C SER A 3 16.69 9.93 -8.03
N PRO A 4 16.67 8.93 -7.12
CA PRO A 4 17.10 9.13 -5.75
C PRO A 4 18.59 9.50 -5.73
N GLN A 5 18.95 10.40 -4.82
CA GLN A 5 20.34 10.84 -4.61
C GLN A 5 20.96 10.17 -3.39
N THR A 6 20.14 9.66 -2.47
CA THR A 6 20.57 8.86 -1.32
C THR A 6 19.97 7.47 -1.38
N LEU A 7 20.76 6.47 -0.99
CA LEU A 7 20.37 5.06 -0.85
C LEU A 7 20.98 4.49 0.44
N VAL A 8 20.15 3.91 1.29
CA VAL A 8 20.57 3.20 2.50
C VAL A 8 19.95 1.81 2.50
N VAL A 9 20.79 0.78 2.61
CA VAL A 9 20.36 -0.62 2.72
C VAL A 9 20.87 -1.19 4.04
N ARG A 10 19.98 -1.84 4.80
CA ARG A 10 20.31 -2.55 6.03
C ARG A 10 19.61 -3.90 6.07
N THR A 11 20.25 -4.89 6.67
CA THR A 11 19.66 -6.22 6.87
C THR A 11 19.69 -6.55 8.36
N PHE A 12 18.59 -7.09 8.86
CA PHE A 12 18.41 -7.54 10.23
C PHE A 12 18.05 -9.03 10.23
N THR A 13 18.51 -9.75 11.24
CA THR A 13 18.11 -11.15 11.49
C THR A 13 16.98 -11.25 12.50
N ASP A 14 16.66 -10.16 13.20
CA ASP A 14 15.55 -10.07 14.14
C ASP A 14 14.45 -9.15 13.61
N ARG A 15 13.20 -9.59 13.77
CA ARG A 15 12.01 -8.87 13.32
C ARG A 15 11.80 -7.57 14.08
N ALA A 16 11.95 -7.61 15.41
CA ALA A 16 11.70 -6.45 16.26
C ALA A 16 12.74 -5.35 16.01
N GLU A 17 14.01 -5.73 15.78
CA GLU A 17 15.06 -4.79 15.37
C GLU A 17 14.73 -4.11 14.03
N GLY A 18 14.33 -4.89 13.01
CA GLY A 18 13.96 -4.34 11.71
C GLY A 18 12.77 -3.38 11.77
N LEU A 19 11.71 -3.75 12.50
CA LEU A 19 10.53 -2.91 12.72
C LEU A 19 10.86 -1.67 13.56
N SER A 20 11.67 -1.80 14.60
CA SER A 20 12.12 -0.67 15.43
C SER A 20 12.90 0.34 14.58
N HIS A 21 13.85 -0.15 13.78
CA HIS A 21 14.58 0.69 12.83
C HIS A 21 13.64 1.40 11.86
N PHE A 22 12.68 0.67 11.27
CA PHE A 22 11.67 1.24 10.38
C PHE A 22 10.87 2.37 11.06
N VAL A 23 10.34 2.14 12.26
CA VAL A 23 9.54 3.15 12.98
C VAL A 23 10.35 4.40 13.29
N LEU A 24 11.61 4.23 13.70
CA LEU A 24 12.53 5.34 13.97
C LEU A 24 12.81 6.17 12.71
N ARG A 25 13.05 5.52 11.57
CA ARG A 25 13.30 6.22 10.29
C ARG A 25 12.03 6.87 9.73
N ALA A 26 10.88 6.23 9.89
CA ALA A 26 9.60 6.77 9.44
C ALA A 26 9.23 8.08 10.14
N GLY A 27 9.59 8.26 11.42
CA GLY A 27 9.25 9.47 12.18
C GLY A 27 7.74 9.71 12.19
N GLU A 28 7.29 10.85 11.63
CA GLU A 28 5.87 11.17 11.45
C GLU A 28 5.32 10.85 10.04
N ALA A 29 6.13 10.27 9.16
CA ALA A 29 5.74 10.02 7.78
C ALA A 29 4.49 9.10 7.68
N PRO A 30 3.64 9.31 6.66
CA PRO A 30 2.59 8.37 6.32
C PRO A 30 3.17 6.99 6.04
N ARG A 31 2.51 5.95 6.56
CA ARG A 31 3.04 4.58 6.49
C ARG A 31 1.97 3.54 6.21
N LEU A 32 2.40 2.44 5.62
CA LEU A 32 1.68 1.20 5.40
C LEU A 32 2.36 0.11 6.22
N LEU A 33 1.56 -0.73 6.85
CA LEU A 33 2.01 -1.91 7.58
C LEU A 33 1.25 -3.12 7.04
N ALA A 34 1.93 -4.24 6.89
CA ALA A 34 1.29 -5.50 6.61
C ALA A 34 0.31 -5.83 7.74
N PHE A 35 -0.91 -6.24 7.37
CA PHE A 35 -1.94 -6.68 8.31
C PHE A 35 -1.49 -7.95 9.04
N ASP A 36 -0.92 -8.88 8.28
CA ASP A 36 -0.14 -10.01 8.79
C ASP A 36 1.29 -9.82 8.28
N ASP A 37 2.18 -9.40 9.16
CA ASP A 37 3.56 -9.11 8.83
C ASP A 37 4.48 -10.34 8.84
N ALA A 38 3.98 -11.51 9.27
CA ALA A 38 4.65 -12.77 9.01
C ALA A 38 4.53 -13.17 7.53
N LEU A 39 3.40 -12.82 6.90
CA LEU A 39 3.19 -13.01 5.45
C LEU A 39 3.75 -11.84 4.63
N GLY A 40 3.53 -10.61 5.09
CA GLY A 40 3.81 -9.40 4.32
C GLY A 40 2.94 -9.28 3.05
N CYS A 41 3.27 -8.34 2.17
CA CYS A 41 2.54 -8.10 0.91
C CYS A 41 3.45 -8.31 -0.30
N PRO A 42 3.11 -9.18 -1.27
CA PRO A 42 3.82 -9.25 -2.54
C PRO A 42 3.75 -7.91 -3.27
N VAL A 43 4.88 -7.41 -3.77
CA VAL A 43 4.97 -6.07 -4.41
C VAL A 43 5.54 -6.09 -5.82
N GLU A 44 5.81 -7.25 -6.38
CA GLU A 44 6.44 -7.42 -7.70
C GLU A 44 5.62 -6.74 -8.80
N THR A 45 4.29 -6.80 -8.69
CA THR A 45 3.35 -6.19 -9.63
C THR A 45 2.84 -4.81 -9.16
N ALA A 46 3.28 -4.33 -7.99
CA ALA A 46 2.75 -3.12 -7.37
C ALA A 46 2.96 -1.89 -8.24
N LEU A 47 4.17 -1.72 -8.80
CA LEU A 47 4.49 -0.56 -9.62
C LEU A 47 3.65 -0.54 -10.91
N ALA A 48 3.61 -1.64 -11.64
CA ALA A 48 2.83 -1.76 -12.87
C ALA A 48 1.34 -1.48 -12.62
N ALA A 49 0.78 -2.00 -11.52
CA ALA A 49 -0.60 -1.74 -11.14
C ALA A 49 -0.85 -0.25 -10.80
N LEU A 50 0.07 0.39 -10.06
CA LEU A 50 -0.02 1.81 -9.71
C LEU A 50 0.13 2.75 -10.91
N GLU A 51 1.00 2.39 -11.86
CA GLU A 51 1.23 3.15 -13.11
C GLU A 51 0.03 3.02 -14.05
N TRP A 52 -0.42 1.79 -14.31
CA TRP A 52 -1.57 1.54 -15.18
C TRP A 52 -2.83 2.23 -14.66
N SER A 53 -3.15 2.06 -13.38
CA SER A 53 -4.32 2.68 -12.74
C SER A 53 -4.26 4.21 -12.71
N GLY A 54 -3.05 4.80 -12.70
CA GLY A 54 -2.85 6.22 -12.91
C GLY A 54 -3.12 6.64 -14.36
N ALA A 55 -2.55 5.90 -15.32
CA ALA A 55 -2.68 6.20 -16.74
C ALA A 55 -4.14 6.13 -17.24
N VAL A 56 -4.94 5.19 -16.73
CA VAL A 56 -6.37 5.06 -17.07
C VAL A 56 -7.29 5.93 -16.21
N GLY A 57 -6.73 6.76 -15.31
CA GLY A 57 -7.49 7.73 -14.51
C GLY A 57 -8.30 7.12 -13.35
N ILE A 58 -8.07 5.86 -13.00
CA ILE A 58 -8.73 5.20 -11.85
C ILE A 58 -8.18 5.76 -10.53
N LEU A 59 -6.85 5.85 -10.43
CA LEU A 59 -6.14 6.30 -9.25
C LEU A 59 -5.43 7.62 -9.50
N LEU A 60 -5.83 8.67 -8.79
CA LEU A 60 -5.27 10.01 -8.92
C LEU A 60 -4.05 10.18 -8.01
N ASP A 61 -3.12 11.06 -8.39
CA ASP A 61 -1.89 11.32 -7.63
C ASP A 61 -2.14 11.78 -6.18
N ASP A 62 -3.23 12.52 -5.99
CA ASP A 62 -3.63 13.12 -4.72
C ASP A 62 -4.47 12.18 -3.83
N ASP A 63 -4.83 10.99 -4.33
CA ASP A 63 -5.53 10.00 -3.52
C ASP A 63 -4.62 9.47 -2.41
N LEU A 64 -5.20 9.22 -1.23
CA LEU A 64 -4.49 8.61 -0.10
C LEU A 64 -4.77 7.12 -0.03
N LEU A 65 -3.74 6.28 -0.01
CA LEU A 65 -3.89 4.84 0.05
C LEU A 65 -4.08 4.35 1.50
N HIS A 66 -5.29 3.89 1.81
CA HIS A 66 -5.63 3.37 3.14
C HIS A 66 -5.44 1.87 3.27
N ALA A 67 -5.63 1.13 2.19
CA ALA A 67 -5.34 -0.30 2.13
C ALA A 67 -4.96 -0.71 0.72
N ALA A 68 -4.09 -1.71 0.61
CA ALA A 68 -3.80 -2.37 -0.66
C ALA A 68 -3.49 -3.84 -0.42
N ARG A 69 -3.85 -4.68 -1.38
CA ARG A 69 -3.37 -6.06 -1.49
C ARG A 69 -3.08 -6.31 -2.95
N LEU A 70 -1.89 -6.79 -3.23
CA LEU A 70 -1.45 -7.17 -4.56
C LEU A 70 -1.02 -8.63 -4.51
N THR A 71 -1.64 -9.45 -5.35
CA THR A 71 -1.23 -10.83 -5.59
C THR A 71 -0.92 -11.02 -7.06
N SER A 72 -0.43 -12.21 -7.43
CA SER A 72 -0.23 -12.59 -8.83
C SER A 72 -1.51 -12.61 -9.66
N GLU A 73 -2.67 -12.77 -9.02
CA GLU A 73 -3.96 -12.99 -9.67
C GLU A 73 -4.97 -11.84 -9.45
N THR A 74 -4.87 -11.15 -8.32
CA THR A 74 -5.88 -10.17 -7.88
C THR A 74 -5.23 -8.96 -7.22
N ALA A 75 -5.85 -7.80 -7.41
CA ALA A 75 -5.49 -6.58 -6.71
C ALA A 75 -6.73 -5.97 -6.06
N ALA A 76 -6.55 -5.41 -4.87
CA ALA A 76 -7.56 -4.63 -4.17
C ALA A 76 -6.93 -3.41 -3.50
N ALA A 77 -7.66 -2.32 -3.41
CA ALA A 77 -7.24 -1.11 -2.74
C ALA A 77 -8.41 -0.38 -2.08
N VAL A 78 -8.11 0.38 -1.03
CA VAL A 78 -8.99 1.42 -0.48
C VAL A 78 -8.25 2.73 -0.54
N ILE A 79 -8.84 3.72 -1.21
CA ILE A 79 -8.30 5.07 -1.28
C ILE A 79 -9.22 6.08 -0.59
N GLU A 80 -8.67 7.20 -0.14
CA GLU A 80 -9.41 8.41 0.20
C GLU A 80 -9.21 9.44 -0.90
N ARG A 81 -10.33 9.92 -1.44
CA ARG A 81 -10.37 10.97 -2.44
C ARG A 81 -11.03 12.21 -1.84
N LYS A 82 -10.43 13.37 -2.07
CA LYS A 82 -11.07 14.66 -1.76
C LYS A 82 -12.11 14.97 -2.83
N SER A 83 -13.32 15.32 -2.39
CA SER A 83 -14.43 15.77 -3.24
C SER A 83 -14.98 17.10 -2.72
N PRO A 84 -15.78 17.84 -3.51
CA PRO A 84 -16.46 19.05 -3.04
C PRO A 84 -17.33 18.81 -1.79
N ASP A 85 -17.94 17.62 -1.68
CA ASP A 85 -18.81 17.23 -0.57
C ASP A 85 -18.06 16.61 0.62
N GLY A 86 -16.73 16.70 0.63
CA GLY A 86 -15.86 16.14 1.67
C GLY A 86 -15.04 14.95 1.19
N ARG A 87 -14.60 14.11 2.13
CA ARG A 87 -13.74 12.96 1.84
C ARG A 87 -14.59 11.74 1.50
N ARG A 88 -14.22 11.03 0.44
CA ARG A 88 -14.85 9.78 0.01
C ARG A 88 -13.84 8.65 0.04
N PHE A 89 -14.29 7.47 0.45
CA PHE A 89 -13.43 6.29 0.56
C PHE A 89 -13.84 5.27 -0.49
N VAL A 90 -12.96 4.97 -1.44
CA VAL A 90 -13.30 4.10 -2.57
C VAL A 90 -12.58 2.77 -2.41
N TYR A 91 -13.34 1.69 -2.30
CA TYR A 91 -12.83 0.34 -2.53
C TYR A 91 -12.75 0.07 -4.03
N LEU A 92 -11.65 -0.52 -4.47
CA LEU A 92 -11.41 -1.00 -5.83
C LEU A 92 -10.88 -2.43 -5.70
N GLY A 93 -11.50 -3.43 -6.32
CA GLY A 93 -10.95 -4.78 -6.23
C GLY A 93 -11.88 -5.86 -6.78
N PRO A 94 -11.61 -7.14 -6.48
CA PRO A 94 -12.41 -8.25 -6.97
C PRO A 94 -13.87 -8.10 -6.53
N ARG A 95 -14.76 -8.62 -7.37
CA ARG A 95 -16.17 -8.77 -7.03
C ARG A 95 -16.29 -9.76 -5.89
N LEU A 96 -17.04 -9.38 -4.86
CA LEU A 96 -17.55 -10.32 -3.89
C LEU A 96 -18.83 -10.94 -4.44
N ASP A 97 -18.93 -12.27 -4.43
CA ASP A 97 -20.20 -12.96 -4.70
C ASP A 97 -21.24 -12.66 -3.61
N ALA A 98 -20.76 -12.31 -2.41
CA ALA A 98 -21.60 -11.85 -1.31
C ALA A 98 -22.10 -10.41 -1.57
N PRO A 99 -23.40 -10.13 -1.35
CA PRO A 99 -23.94 -8.78 -1.51
C PRO A 99 -23.15 -7.76 -0.67
N PRO A 100 -23.02 -6.50 -1.13
CA PRO A 100 -22.42 -5.43 -0.34
C PRO A 100 -23.09 -5.39 1.05
N MET A 101 -22.29 -5.24 2.11
CA MET A 101 -22.85 -5.02 3.45
C MET A 101 -23.67 -3.74 3.39
N ASP A 102 -24.99 -3.93 3.45
CA ASP A 102 -26.04 -2.94 3.48
C ASP A 102 -26.05 -1.91 2.33
N VAL A 103 -27.23 -1.73 1.74
CA VAL A 103 -27.47 -0.91 0.54
C VAL A 103 -27.33 0.60 0.83
N PHE A 104 -27.15 0.98 2.11
CA PHE A 104 -27.29 2.35 2.57
C PHE A 104 -26.03 3.22 2.54
N GLU A 105 -24.84 2.68 2.23
CA GLU A 105 -23.61 3.48 2.36
C GLU A 105 -22.57 3.33 1.24
N GLY A 106 -22.88 2.56 0.19
CA GLY A 106 -21.97 2.25 -0.91
C GLY A 106 -22.49 2.70 -2.27
N ALA A 107 -22.00 3.80 -2.85
CA ALA A 107 -22.32 4.14 -4.24
C ALA A 107 -21.42 3.34 -5.20
N ILE A 108 -21.99 2.58 -6.12
CA ILE A 108 -21.21 1.84 -7.13
C ILE A 108 -20.67 2.85 -8.13
N LEU A 109 -19.34 2.95 -8.22
CA LEU A 109 -18.67 3.79 -9.23
C LEU A 109 -18.35 3.01 -10.51
N PHE A 110 -18.12 1.70 -10.37
CA PHE A 110 -17.71 0.81 -11.45
C PHE A 110 -18.12 -0.64 -11.15
N ASP A 111 -18.65 -1.36 -12.13
CA ASP A 111 -19.06 -2.76 -12.00
C ASP A 111 -18.84 -3.47 -13.34
N GLU A 112 -17.62 -3.97 -13.55
CA GLU A 112 -17.22 -4.70 -14.75
C GLU A 112 -16.97 -6.19 -14.41
N PRO A 113 -16.80 -7.07 -15.40
CA PRO A 113 -16.39 -8.45 -15.16
C PRO A 113 -15.09 -8.51 -14.32
N GLY A 114 -15.17 -9.17 -13.17
CA GLY A 114 -14.02 -9.40 -12.28
C GLY A 114 -13.63 -8.25 -11.34
N VAL A 115 -14.12 -7.02 -11.54
CA VAL A 115 -13.72 -5.86 -10.73
C VAL A 115 -14.91 -4.96 -10.38
N LYS A 116 -14.90 -4.43 -9.15
CA LYS A 116 -15.92 -3.52 -8.64
C LYS A 116 -15.28 -2.35 -7.91
N ALA A 117 -15.86 -1.16 -8.09
CA ALA A 117 -15.55 0.01 -7.30
C ALA A 117 -16.77 0.47 -6.49
N VAL A 118 -16.60 0.64 -5.19
CA VAL A 118 -17.66 1.07 -4.26
C VAL A 118 -17.16 2.24 -3.43
N GLU A 119 -17.89 3.35 -3.47
CA GLU A 119 -17.64 4.54 -2.67
C GLU A 119 -18.38 4.48 -1.34
N PHE A 120 -17.68 4.76 -0.25
CA PHE A 120 -18.19 4.87 1.11
C PHE A 120 -17.98 6.27 1.67
N SER A 121 -18.89 6.69 2.55
CA SER A 121 -18.76 7.92 3.33
C SER A 121 -17.77 7.79 4.50
N GLN A 122 -17.58 6.58 5.01
CA GLN A 122 -16.72 6.30 6.17
C GLN A 122 -15.56 5.36 5.82
N ARG A 123 -14.37 5.71 6.32
CA ARG A 123 -13.15 4.89 6.20
C ARG A 123 -13.34 3.48 6.73
N ALA A 124 -14.00 3.34 7.89
CA ALA A 124 -14.17 2.06 8.56
C ALA A 124 -14.95 1.07 7.69
N HIS A 125 -15.97 1.54 6.97
CA HIS A 125 -16.80 0.69 6.11
C HIS A 125 -16.05 0.24 4.86
N ALA A 126 -15.29 1.14 4.23
CA ALA A 126 -14.43 0.78 3.11
C ALA A 126 -13.37 -0.26 3.50
N LEU A 127 -12.75 -0.11 4.68
CA LEU A 127 -11.78 -1.08 5.20
C LEU A 127 -12.43 -2.42 5.57
N ALA A 128 -13.61 -2.42 6.19
CA ALA A 128 -14.35 -3.64 6.49
C ALA A 128 -14.72 -4.39 5.20
N HIS A 129 -15.16 -3.67 4.17
CA HIS A 129 -15.43 -4.24 2.85
C HIS A 129 -14.17 -4.85 2.23
N PHE A 130 -13.05 -4.13 2.28
CA PHE A 130 -11.76 -4.60 1.78
C PHE A 130 -11.26 -5.85 2.49
N LEU A 131 -11.31 -5.90 3.83
CA LEU A 131 -10.88 -7.06 4.60
C LEU A 131 -11.78 -8.27 4.35
N ARG A 132 -13.08 -8.05 4.19
CA ARG A 132 -14.03 -9.10 3.77
C ARG A 132 -13.70 -9.63 2.37
N ALA A 133 -13.32 -8.76 1.44
CA ALA A 133 -12.97 -9.14 0.07
C ALA A 133 -11.64 -9.87 -0.06
N THR A 134 -10.69 -9.59 0.84
CA THR A 134 -9.30 -10.04 0.73
C THR A 134 -8.92 -11.12 1.74
N ALA A 135 -9.77 -11.37 2.73
CA ALA A 135 -9.46 -12.15 3.93
C ALA A 135 -8.22 -11.63 4.72
N GLY A 136 -7.75 -10.40 4.46
CA GLY A 136 -6.63 -9.76 5.15
C GLY A 136 -5.22 -10.29 4.80
N ALA A 137 -5.09 -11.52 4.29
CA ALA A 137 -3.80 -12.09 3.90
C ALA A 137 -3.16 -11.30 2.76
N GLY A 138 -1.90 -10.90 2.92
CA GLY A 138 -1.20 -10.09 1.91
C GLY A 138 -1.62 -8.62 1.90
N ALA A 139 -2.43 -8.16 2.85
CA ALA A 139 -2.88 -6.78 2.89
C ALA A 139 -1.87 -5.85 3.58
N LEU A 140 -1.73 -4.64 3.04
CA LEU A 140 -1.12 -3.48 3.66
C LEU A 140 -2.22 -2.52 4.11
N LEU A 141 -2.10 -1.98 5.31
CA LEU A 141 -3.01 -0.99 5.87
C LEU A 141 -2.26 0.27 6.29
N ALA A 142 -2.86 1.43 6.04
CA ALA A 142 -2.38 2.69 6.56
C ALA A 142 -2.71 2.80 8.05
N LEU A 143 -1.74 2.44 8.90
CA LEU A 143 -1.87 2.40 10.36
C LEU A 143 -0.72 3.17 11.01
N LEU A 144 -0.92 3.57 12.27
CA LEU A 144 0.10 4.22 13.11
C LEU A 144 0.71 5.53 12.57
N GLY A 145 0.11 6.11 11.52
CA GLY A 145 0.43 7.43 10.98
C GLY A 145 -0.74 8.40 11.13
N ARG A 146 -0.45 9.71 11.12
CA ARG A 146 -1.49 10.76 11.19
C ARG A 146 -2.38 10.80 9.95
N ARG A 147 -1.86 10.35 8.81
CA ARG A 147 -2.55 10.26 7.53
C ARG A 147 -2.03 9.07 6.72
N ALA A 148 -2.84 8.64 5.75
CA ALA A 148 -2.43 7.65 4.75
C ALA A 148 -1.44 8.25 3.73
N PRO A 149 -0.58 7.42 3.11
CA PRO A 149 0.33 7.88 2.05
C PRO A 149 -0.39 8.37 0.79
N GLU A 150 0.14 9.42 0.16
CA GLU A 150 -0.32 9.87 -1.17
C GLU A 150 0.23 8.97 -2.27
N LEU A 151 -0.61 8.63 -3.25
CA LEU A 151 -0.22 7.75 -4.36
C LEU A 151 0.95 8.28 -5.19
N ARG A 152 1.06 9.60 -5.36
CA ARG A 152 2.22 10.19 -6.04
C ARG A 152 3.55 9.86 -5.37
N HIS A 153 3.59 9.74 -4.04
CA HIS A 153 4.83 9.42 -3.32
C HIS A 153 5.15 7.94 -3.44
N LEU A 154 4.14 7.07 -3.45
CA LEU A 154 4.33 5.65 -3.74
C LEU A 154 4.90 5.44 -5.15
N ARG A 155 4.27 6.03 -6.17
CA ARG A 155 4.75 5.96 -7.57
C ARG A 155 6.16 6.51 -7.71
N ARG A 156 6.47 7.60 -7.02
CA ARG A 156 7.80 8.24 -7.07
C ARG A 156 8.90 7.30 -6.57
N TRP A 157 8.66 6.60 -5.46
CA TRP A 157 9.75 5.95 -4.71
C TRP A 157 9.78 4.42 -4.81
N LEU A 158 8.64 3.76 -5.00
CA LEU A 158 8.58 2.29 -4.99
C LEU A 158 9.47 1.66 -6.06
N GLY A 159 9.54 2.25 -7.26
CA GLY A 159 10.38 1.71 -8.34
C GLY A 159 11.85 1.63 -7.94
N SER A 160 12.41 2.71 -7.40
CA SER A 160 13.81 2.73 -6.94
C SER A 160 14.06 1.79 -5.77
N ILE A 161 13.10 1.62 -4.87
CA ILE A 161 13.23 0.69 -3.74
C ILE A 161 13.21 -0.76 -4.23
N ILE A 162 12.28 -1.11 -5.11
CA ILE A 162 12.10 -2.49 -5.62
C ILE A 162 13.30 -2.92 -6.48
N GLN A 163 13.94 -1.98 -7.20
CA GLN A 163 15.15 -2.26 -7.99
C GLN A 163 16.35 -2.75 -7.15
N GLU A 164 16.38 -2.43 -5.85
CA GLU A 164 17.44 -2.85 -4.92
C GLU A 164 17.17 -4.23 -4.28
N LEU A 165 16.07 -4.89 -4.65
CA LEU A 165 15.75 -6.25 -4.22
C LEU A 165 16.38 -7.26 -5.19
N ASP A 166 17.25 -8.11 -4.64
CA ASP A 166 17.89 -9.19 -5.41
C ASP A 166 16.91 -10.31 -5.79
N LEU A 167 15.82 -10.44 -5.03
CA LEU A 167 14.78 -11.47 -5.13
C LEU A 167 13.43 -10.87 -4.73
N SER A 168 12.33 -11.51 -5.17
CA SER A 168 10.98 -11.23 -4.67
C SER A 168 10.96 -11.35 -3.13
N ARG A 169 10.54 -10.27 -2.47
CA ARG A 169 10.46 -10.19 -1.02
C ARG A 169 9.17 -9.49 -0.62
N PRO A 170 8.32 -10.09 0.24
CA PRO A 170 7.11 -9.44 0.68
C PRO A 170 7.41 -8.18 1.51
N LEU A 171 6.66 -7.11 1.24
CA LEU A 171 6.72 -5.86 1.97
C LEU A 171 6.02 -6.03 3.33
N VAL A 172 6.77 -5.77 4.40
CA VAL A 172 6.28 -5.77 5.78
C VAL A 172 5.79 -4.38 6.18
N ALA A 173 6.54 -3.35 5.81
CA ALA A 173 6.23 -1.98 6.18
C ALA A 173 6.83 -0.98 5.18
N GLY A 174 6.14 0.11 4.89
CA GLY A 174 6.63 1.18 4.01
C GLY A 174 6.19 2.55 4.51
N TRP A 175 7.10 3.54 4.50
CA TRP A 175 6.77 4.95 4.76
C TRP A 175 7.11 5.78 3.54
N PHE A 176 6.28 6.79 3.23
CA PHE A 176 6.38 7.55 1.99
C PHE A 176 6.16 9.04 2.25
N ALA A 177 7.19 9.84 2.00
CA ALA A 177 7.18 11.29 2.12
C ALA A 177 7.53 11.96 0.77
N ALA A 178 7.43 13.29 0.74
CA ALA A 178 7.72 14.05 -0.47
C ALA A 178 9.18 13.93 -0.91
N SER A 179 10.13 13.94 0.03
CA SER A 179 11.57 13.95 -0.22
C SER A 179 12.25 12.60 -0.05
N SER A 180 11.60 11.60 0.55
CA SER A 180 12.18 10.29 0.80
C SER A 180 11.12 9.22 1.08
N ALA A 181 11.53 7.96 1.04
CA ALA A 181 10.72 6.81 1.42
C ALA A 181 11.60 5.69 1.95
N GLY A 182 11.03 4.81 2.76
CA GLY A 182 11.73 3.62 3.27
C GLY A 182 10.79 2.43 3.38
N CYS A 183 11.28 1.25 3.03
CA CYS A 183 10.53 0.00 3.05
C CYS A 183 11.31 -1.10 3.76
N LEU A 184 10.61 -1.90 4.54
CA LEU A 184 11.10 -3.09 5.21
C LEU A 184 10.48 -4.32 4.54
N PHE A 185 11.32 -5.24 4.11
CA PHE A 185 10.93 -6.47 3.43
C PHE A 185 11.37 -7.69 4.22
N SER A 186 10.56 -8.73 4.26
CA SER A 186 10.96 -10.04 4.81
C SER A 186 11.49 -10.96 3.72
N SER A 187 12.33 -11.93 4.07
CA SER A 187 12.60 -13.08 3.20
C SER A 187 11.43 -14.07 3.23
N SER A 188 11.28 -14.82 2.14
CA SER A 188 10.41 -15.99 2.03
C SER A 188 11.11 -17.32 2.39
N ASP A 189 12.43 -17.28 2.62
CA ASP A 189 13.27 -18.44 2.91
C ASP A 189 13.24 -18.87 4.39
N LYS A 190 13.77 -20.07 4.68
CA LYS A 190 13.83 -20.66 6.03
C LYS A 190 14.60 -19.83 7.05
N GLU A 191 15.59 -19.05 6.61
CA GLU A 191 16.30 -18.09 7.46
C GLU A 191 15.66 -16.72 7.30
N GLN A 192 14.84 -16.35 8.28
CA GLN A 192 14.09 -15.09 8.24
C GLN A 192 15.05 -13.90 8.36
N THR A 193 15.14 -13.10 7.29
CA THR A 193 15.88 -11.84 7.27
C THR A 193 14.95 -10.70 6.93
N TYR A 194 15.26 -9.52 7.46
CA TYR A 194 14.51 -8.29 7.23
C TYR A 194 15.42 -7.27 6.55
N ARG A 195 15.12 -6.94 5.30
CA ARG A 195 15.89 -5.98 4.49
C ARG A 195 15.18 -4.63 4.49
N TYR A 196 15.82 -3.62 5.05
CA TYR A 196 15.37 -2.24 5.01
C TYR A 196 16.09 -1.50 3.88
N ILE A 197 15.32 -0.80 3.05
CA ILE A 197 15.82 0.02 1.94
C ILE A 197 15.19 1.40 2.07
N GLU A 198 16.02 2.44 2.07
CA GLU A 198 15.59 3.84 2.14
C GLU A 198 16.22 4.63 0.99
N VAL A 199 15.39 5.46 0.35
CA VAL A 199 15.78 6.32 -0.75
C VAL A 199 15.32 7.76 -0.48
N GLY A 200 16.05 8.73 -0.99
CA GLY A 200 15.66 10.13 -0.85
C GLY A 200 16.41 11.08 -1.76
N LEU A 201 16.00 12.34 -1.70
CA LEU A 201 16.76 13.47 -2.23
C LEU A 201 17.95 13.76 -1.31
N GLU A 202 18.99 14.41 -1.83
CA GLU A 202 20.06 14.95 -1.00
C GLU A 202 19.47 15.97 -0.03
N SER A 203 19.91 15.90 1.23
CA SER A 203 19.56 16.88 2.27
C SER A 203 20.36 18.16 2.10
#